data_AF-A0A7H4PN89-F1
#
_entry.id   AF-A0A7H4PN89-F1
#
_cell.length_a   1.000
_cell.length_b   1.000
_cell.length_c   1.000
_cell.angle_alpha   90.00
_cell.angle_beta   90.00
_cell.angle_gamma   90.00
#
_symmetry.space_group_name_H-M   'P 1'
#
loop_
_entity.id
_entity.type
_entity.pdbx_description
1 polymer ?
#
loop_
_entity_poly.entity_id
_entity_poly.type
_entity_poly.pdbx_seq_one_letter_code
_entity_poly.pdbx_strand_id
1 'polypeptide(L)' 'MDLSALADKIGDPQMQFYLCGPVAFMQFAAKQLVDLGVSSGNIHYECFGPHKVL' A
#
# COMPACT_ATOMS: atom_id res chain seq x y z
N MET A 1 4.58 6.26 -9.55
CA MET A 1 3.78 7.38 -9.02
C MET A 1 4.31 7.71 -7.64
N ASP A 2 4.50 8.99 -7.35
CA ASP A 2 4.98 9.49 -6.06
C ASP A 2 3.77 9.87 -5.19
N LEU A 3 3.62 9.22 -4.03
CA LEU A 3 2.51 9.43 -3.10
C LEU A 3 2.73 10.63 -2.16
N SER A 4 3.95 11.16 -2.09
CA SER A 4 4.26 12.31 -1.22
C SER A 4 3.46 13.56 -1.61
N ALA A 5 3.16 13.72 -2.90
CA ALA A 5 2.30 14.80 -3.42
C ALA A 5 0.84 14.72 -2.90
N LEU A 6 0.44 13.62 -2.26
CA LEU A 6 -0.88 13.41 -1.67
C LEU A 6 -0.85 13.33 -0.14
N ALA A 7 0.27 13.67 0.51
CA ALA A 7 0.43 13.56 1.97
C ALA A 7 -0.71 14.24 2.75
N ASP A 8 -1.13 15.44 2.34
CA ASP A 8 -2.22 16.18 2.98
C ASP A 8 -3.58 15.46 2.94
N LYS A 9 -3.74 14.48 2.03
CA LYS A 9 -4.95 13.67 1.88
C LYS A 9 -4.83 12.29 2.52
N ILE A 10 -3.63 11.88 2.91
CA ILE A 10 -3.29 10.56 3.46
C ILE A 10 -2.85 10.75 4.91
N GLY A 11 -3.75 11.24 5.75
CA GLY A 11 -3.45 11.57 7.16
C GLY A 11 -4.45 11.04 8.18
N ASP A 12 -5.57 10.46 7.74
CA ASP A 12 -6.56 9.88 8.66
C ASP A 12 -6.06 8.53 9.18
N PRO A 13 -5.86 8.36 10.51
CA PRO A 13 -5.38 7.11 11.10
C PRO A 13 -6.29 5.90 10.86
N GLN A 14 -7.56 6.10 10.53
CA GLN A 14 -8.51 5.02 10.24
C GLN A 14 -8.56 4.65 8.75
N MET A 15 -7.90 5.41 7.88
CA MET A 15 -7.90 5.18 6.44
C MET A 15 -7.29 3.81 6.11
N GLN A 16 -7.98 3.07 5.23
CA GLN A 16 -7.59 1.73 4.79
C GLN A 16 -7.13 1.80 3.33
N PHE A 17 -6.01 1.14 3.02
CA PHE A 17 -5.38 1.12 1.70
C PHE A 17 -5.45 -0.28 1.12
N TYR A 18 -5.93 -0.41 -0.11
CA TYR A 18 -6.04 -1.67 -0.82
C TYR A 18 -5.21 -1.61 -2.09
N LEU A 19 -4.21 -2.48 -2.20
CA LEU A 19 -3.27 -2.54 -3.30
C LEU A 19 -3.52 -3.81 -4.13
N CYS A 20 -3.52 -3.64 -5.45
CA CYS A 20 -3.60 -4.74 -6.40
C CYS A 20 -2.68 -4.43 -7.59
N GLY A 21 -2.04 -5.45 -8.15
CA GLY A 21 -1.17 -5.34 -9.32
C GLY A 21 0.10 -6.18 -9.20
N PRO A 22 1.12 -5.89 -10.03
CA PRO A 22 2.41 -6.57 -9.94
C PRO A 22 3.03 -6.42 -8.54
N VAL A 23 3.66 -7.49 -8.04
CA VAL A 23 4.25 -7.52 -6.68
C VAL A 23 5.20 -6.34 -6.45
N ALA A 24 6.09 -6.05 -7.40
CA ALA A 24 7.03 -4.94 -7.31
C ALA A 24 6.31 -3.57 -7.20
N PHE A 25 5.18 -3.39 -7.89
CA PHE A 25 4.37 -2.18 -7.79
C PHE A 25 3.74 -2.06 -6.41
N MET A 26 3.13 -3.13 -5.89
CA MET A 26 2.49 -3.11 -4.58
C MET A 26 3.51 -2.89 -3.46
N GLN A 27 4.69 -3.51 -3.54
CA GLN A 27 5.79 -3.27 -2.59
C GLN A 27 6.25 -1.81 -2.62
N PHE A 28 6.39 -1.23 -3.81
CA PHE A 28 6.76 0.18 -3.96
C PHE A 28 5.70 1.14 -3.40
N ALA A 29 4.41 0.88 -3.63
CA ALA A 29 3.32 1.69 -3.11
C ALA A 29 3.18 1.55 -1.58
N ALA A 30 3.23 0.32 -1.05
CA ALA A 30 3.14 0.06 0.39
C ALA A 30 4.29 0.74 1.15
N LYS A 31 5.52 0.72 0.61
CA LYS A 31 6.65 1.42 1.21
C LYS A 31 6.38 2.92 1.36
N GLN A 32 5.90 3.56 0.30
CA GLN A 32 5.60 5.00 0.34
C GLN A 32 4.51 5.33 1.36
N LEU A 33 3.47 4.49 1.51
CA LEU A 33 2.43 4.68 2.52
C LEU A 33 2.99 4.59 3.95
N VAL A 34 3.86 3.62 4.21
CA VAL A 34 4.53 3.49 5.52
C VAL A 34 5.45 4.68 5.79
N ASP A 35 6.20 5.15 4.78
CA ASP A 35 7.05 6.34 4.89
C ASP A 35 6.22 7.62 5.16
N LEU A 36 4.93 7.63 4.77
CA LEU A 36 3.95 8.68 5.10
C LEU A 36 3.27 8.50 6.47
N GLY A 37 3.64 7.48 7.25
CA GLY A 37 3.12 7.24 8.60
C GLY A 37 1.86 6.36 8.65
N VAL A 38 1.45 5.76 7.53
CA VAL A 38 0.33 4.79 7.52
C VAL A 38 0.76 3.51 8.25
N SER A 39 -0.06 3.08 9.21
CA SER A 39 0.14 1.80 9.90
C SER A 39 0.06 0.64 8.92
N SER A 40 1.01 -0.30 9.00
CA SER A 40 1.00 -1.50 8.16
C SER A 40 -0.28 -2.34 8.31
N GLY A 41 -0.94 -2.26 9.47
CA GLY A 41 -2.24 -2.93 9.71
C GLY A 41 -3.40 -2.37 8.87
N ASN A 42 -3.23 -1.18 8.29
CA ASN A 42 -4.20 -0.53 7.41
C ASN A 42 -3.90 -0.73 5.91
N ILE A 43 -2.83 -1.47 5.56
CA ILE A 43 -2.41 -1.69 4.17
C ILE A 43 -2.68 -3.15 3.81
N HIS A 44 -3.62 -3.35 2.90
CA HIS A 44 -4.07 -4.65 2.41
C HIS A 44 -3.60 -4.83 0.97
N TYR A 45 -3.15 -6.02 0.61
CA TYR A 45 -2.71 -6.30 -0.75
C TYR A 45 -3.25 -7.63 -1.26
N GLU A 46 -3.54 -7.68 -2.55
CA GLU A 46 -3.97 -8.89 -3.24
C GLU A 46 -3.00 -9.19 -4.40
N CYS A 47 -2.36 -10.35 -4.35
CA CYS A 47 -1.54 -10.86 -5.45
C CYS A 47 -2.41 -11.64 -6.43
N PHE A 48 -2.59 -11.12 -7.64
CA PHE A 48 -3.19 -11.87 -8.73
C PHE A 48 -2.17 -12.85 -9.34
N GLY A 49 -2.27 -14.12 -8.92
CA GLY A 49 -1.53 -15.26 -9.46
C GLY A 49 -2.16 -16.57 -8.98
N PRO A 50 -1.87 -17.73 -9.60
CA PRO A 50 -2.29 -19.00 -9.03
C PRO A 50 -1.76 -19.05 -7.59
N HIS A 51 -2.59 -19.46 -6.62
CA HIS A 51 -2.19 -19.66 -5.23
C HIS A 51 -0.90 -20.52 -5.19
N LYS A 52 0.27 -19.89 -5.20
CA LYS A 52 1.50 -20.52 -4.77
C LYS A 52 1.54 -20.27 -3.28
N VAL A 53 1.01 -21.24 -2.56
CA VAL A 53 1.43 -21.54 -1.20
C VAL A 53 2.96 -21.60 -1.23
N LEU A 54 3.59 -20.67 -0.52
CA LEU A 54 4.98 -20.70 -0.09
C LEU A 54 5.00 -20.15 1.34
#